data_AF-A0A6A8MT62-F1
#
_entry.id   AF-A0A6A8MT62-F1
#
_cell.length_a   1.000
_cell.length_b   1.000
_cell.length_c   1.000
_cell.angle_alpha   90.00
_cell.angle_beta   90.00
_cell.angle_gamma   90.00
#
_symmetry.space_group_name_H-M   'P 1'
#
loop_
_entity.id
_entity.type
_entity.pdbx_description
1 polymer ?
#
loop_
_entity_poly.entity_id
_entity_poly.type
_entity_poly.pdbx_seq_one_letter_code
_entity_poly.pdbx_strand_id
1 'polypeptide(L)'
;MPILVTPEYVEPVFRGLVGVIDVDDGPTAEQISVLKAISTHLWGRDDLDVAKASPLDPEALAQALLDPAMRRRFSELMFTLEMCRHPLTDTQVTRAEQYSAALGSSPEQVSIFRTQINEGVARAKADFDRYFDAMVLDRTEPAYRTKDVSLTTPDPELIARVEAMHDLPADTLGYALAQFHVRYGFCTPGTDVSPNTYLYLAHDMIHVISGIAPSGPGEIALGGFQMAMNDNSVNTFSFLSPMVIHEAGISTIDDIVSTEHTLARPGAADLLGSSLARGAQCTGDFAFIDHLAVAHLPLEEVRAKYGVVPPDNPDDGNHYW
;
A
#
# COMPACT_ATOMS: atom_id res chain seq x y z
N MET A 1 -1.71 11.02 -13.62
CA MET A 1 -2.29 12.01 -12.68
C MET A 1 -3.14 11.22 -11.71
N PRO A 2 -2.78 11.15 -10.43
CA PRO A 2 -3.55 10.37 -9.49
C PRO A 2 -4.75 11.15 -8.99
N ILE A 3 -5.93 10.66 -9.32
CA ILE A 3 -7.17 10.97 -8.61
C ILE A 3 -7.82 9.61 -8.39
N LEU A 4 -7.75 9.10 -7.16
CA LEU A 4 -8.27 7.77 -6.84
C LEU A 4 -9.80 7.72 -7.04
N VAL A 5 -10.52 8.78 -6.71
CA VAL A 5 -11.95 8.95 -7.04
C VAL A 5 -12.17 10.39 -7.43
N THR A 6 -12.77 10.67 -8.59
CA THR A 6 -13.02 12.06 -8.99
C THR A 6 -14.13 12.70 -8.14
N PRO A 7 -14.09 14.03 -7.91
CA PRO A 7 -14.98 14.69 -6.95
C PRO A 7 -16.47 14.38 -7.12
N GLU A 8 -16.95 14.26 -8.36
CA GLU A 8 -18.34 13.93 -8.67
C GLU A 8 -18.77 12.52 -8.26
N TYR A 9 -17.81 11.59 -8.11
CA TYR A 9 -18.08 10.21 -7.69
C TYR A 9 -17.80 9.95 -6.21
N VAL A 10 -17.20 10.90 -5.47
CA VAL A 10 -16.89 10.72 -4.04
C VAL A 10 -18.14 10.35 -3.23
N GLU A 11 -19.24 11.08 -3.40
CA GLU A 11 -20.48 10.82 -2.65
C GLU A 11 -21.11 9.46 -3.01
N PRO A 12 -21.33 9.11 -4.29
CA PRO A 12 -21.75 7.75 -4.66
C PRO A 12 -20.84 6.65 -4.13
N VAL A 13 -19.51 6.81 -4.26
CA VAL A 13 -18.52 5.82 -3.80
C VAL A 13 -18.62 5.66 -2.29
N PHE A 14 -18.63 6.75 -1.51
CA PHE A 14 -18.76 6.70 -0.06
C PHE A 14 -20.04 5.97 0.36
N ARG A 15 -21.19 6.34 -0.22
CA ARG A 15 -22.48 5.70 0.10
C ARG A 15 -22.53 4.23 -0.30
N GLY A 16 -21.88 3.85 -1.40
CA GLY A 16 -21.71 2.46 -1.78
C GLY A 16 -20.82 1.70 -0.79
N LEU A 17 -19.71 2.30 -0.35
CA LEU A 17 -18.79 1.68 0.63
C LEU A 17 -19.48 1.50 1.98
N VAL A 18 -20.29 2.46 2.43
CA VAL A 18 -21.16 2.28 3.61
C VAL A 18 -22.08 1.08 3.40
N GLY A 19 -22.71 0.95 2.22
CA GLY A 19 -23.58 -0.19 1.91
C GLY A 19 -22.86 -1.53 1.78
N VAL A 20 -21.54 -1.55 1.58
CA VAL A 20 -20.70 -2.76 1.61
C VAL A 20 -20.52 -3.24 3.05
N ILE A 21 -20.19 -2.31 3.95
CA ILE A 21 -19.82 -2.64 5.33
C ILE A 21 -21.01 -2.75 6.28
N ASP A 22 -22.19 -2.29 5.85
CA ASP A 22 -23.46 -2.41 6.58
C ASP A 22 -24.08 -3.81 6.44
N VAL A 23 -23.44 -4.77 7.12
CA VAL A 23 -23.84 -6.19 7.18
C VAL A 23 -23.83 -6.68 8.62
N ASP A 24 -24.54 -7.77 8.89
CA ASP A 24 -24.73 -8.34 10.22
C ASP A 24 -25.31 -7.30 11.20
N ASP A 25 -24.53 -6.91 12.22
CA ASP A 25 -24.88 -5.87 13.21
C ASP A 25 -24.37 -4.46 12.82
N GLY A 26 -23.96 -4.27 11.57
CA GLY A 26 -23.44 -3.03 11.01
C GLY A 26 -21.90 -3.02 10.85
N PRO A 27 -21.33 -1.87 10.46
CA PRO A 27 -19.89 -1.74 10.24
C PRO A 27 -19.07 -1.85 11.52
N THR A 28 -17.89 -2.46 11.43
CA THR A 28 -16.95 -2.54 12.57
C THR A 28 -16.33 -1.17 12.87
N ALA A 29 -15.83 -0.99 14.11
CA ALA A 29 -15.14 0.25 14.49
C ALA A 29 -13.92 0.53 13.59
N GLU A 30 -13.22 -0.51 13.16
CA GLU A 30 -12.09 -0.42 12.24
C GLU A 30 -12.51 0.01 10.83
N GLN A 31 -13.55 -0.62 10.26
CA GLN A 31 -14.12 -0.22 8.96
C GLN A 31 -14.58 1.24 8.96
N ILE A 32 -15.24 1.68 10.02
CA ILE A 32 -15.65 3.08 10.20
C ILE A 32 -14.41 3.99 10.23
N SER A 33 -13.39 3.62 11.01
CA SER A 33 -12.17 4.42 11.15
C SER A 33 -11.42 4.57 9.83
N VAL A 34 -11.27 3.48 9.07
CA VAL A 34 -10.60 3.47 7.76
C VAL A 34 -11.39 4.29 6.74
N LEU A 35 -12.70 4.09 6.63
CA LEU A 35 -13.53 4.86 5.69
C LEU A 35 -13.53 6.35 6.03
N LYS A 36 -13.56 6.71 7.32
CA LYS A 36 -13.45 8.10 7.78
C LYS A 36 -12.10 8.71 7.45
N ALA A 37 -11.00 7.97 7.64
CA ALA A 37 -9.67 8.46 7.31
C ALA A 37 -9.52 8.72 5.80
N ILE A 38 -10.06 7.82 4.96
CA ILE A 38 -10.10 8.01 3.50
C ILE A 38 -10.94 9.25 3.14
N SER A 39 -12.16 9.38 3.67
CA SER A 39 -13.03 10.52 3.33
C SER A 39 -12.46 11.86 3.77
N THR A 40 -11.85 11.90 4.95
CA THR A 40 -11.25 13.11 5.51
C THR A 40 -9.99 13.52 4.77
N HIS A 41 -9.00 12.61 4.69
CA HIS A 41 -7.66 12.95 4.21
C HIS A 41 -7.56 12.92 2.69
N LEU A 42 -8.04 11.85 2.04
CA LEU A 42 -7.88 11.67 0.61
C LEU A 42 -8.91 12.48 -0.19
N TRP A 43 -10.17 12.51 0.26
CA TRP A 43 -11.24 13.22 -0.46
C TRP A 43 -11.51 14.64 0.03
N GLY A 44 -10.98 15.03 1.20
CA GLY A 44 -11.25 16.35 1.78
C GLY A 44 -12.72 16.56 2.13
N ARG A 45 -13.43 15.49 2.52
CA ARG A 45 -14.88 15.47 2.81
C ARG A 45 -15.12 14.95 4.23
N ASP A 46 -14.79 15.79 5.21
CA ASP A 46 -15.02 15.55 6.64
C ASP A 46 -16.52 15.60 7.03
N ASP A 47 -17.36 16.12 6.14
CA ASP A 47 -18.82 16.15 6.24
C ASP A 47 -19.47 14.78 6.02
N LEU A 48 -18.75 13.83 5.41
CA LEU A 48 -19.23 12.47 5.16
C LEU A 48 -19.19 11.64 6.45
N ASP A 49 -20.37 11.28 6.95
CA ASP A 49 -20.54 10.55 8.21
C ASP A 49 -21.21 9.20 7.96
N VAL A 50 -20.50 8.12 8.28
CA VAL A 50 -20.97 6.73 8.11
C VAL A 50 -22.29 6.50 8.85
N ALA A 51 -22.47 7.09 10.04
CA ALA A 51 -23.67 6.90 10.85
C ALA A 51 -24.91 7.63 10.31
N LYS A 52 -24.73 8.59 9.40
CA LYS A 52 -25.81 9.41 8.82
C LYS A 52 -26.02 9.15 7.33
N ALA A 53 -25.08 8.47 6.68
CA ALA A 53 -25.18 8.14 5.27
C ALA A 53 -26.40 7.26 5.01
N SER A 54 -27.06 7.52 3.88
CA SER A 54 -28.04 6.60 3.31
C SER A 54 -27.31 5.68 2.34
N PRO A 55 -27.10 4.39 2.65
CA PRO A 55 -26.32 3.49 1.80
C PRO A 55 -26.92 3.40 0.38
N LEU A 56 -26.06 3.21 -0.62
CA LEU A 56 -26.50 2.79 -1.95
C LEU A 56 -26.41 1.28 -2.04
N ASP A 57 -27.48 0.62 -2.50
CA ASP A 57 -27.43 -0.80 -2.85
C ASP A 57 -26.60 -1.04 -4.14
N PRO A 58 -26.26 -2.30 -4.47
CA PRO A 58 -25.42 -2.62 -5.63
C PRO A 58 -25.95 -2.05 -6.95
N GLU A 59 -27.25 -2.19 -7.22
CA GLU A 59 -27.86 -1.71 -8.47
C GLU A 59 -27.87 -0.18 -8.56
N ALA A 60 -28.21 0.51 -7.47
CA ALA A 60 -28.22 1.96 -7.41
C ALA A 60 -26.81 2.54 -7.54
N LEU A 61 -25.81 1.89 -6.92
CA LEU A 61 -24.41 2.26 -7.11
C LEU A 61 -23.98 2.05 -8.56
N ALA A 62 -24.33 0.93 -9.19
CA ALA A 62 -23.97 0.66 -10.58
C ALA A 62 -24.57 1.66 -11.57
N GLN A 63 -25.76 2.19 -11.26
CA GLN A 63 -26.39 3.28 -12.01
C GLN A 63 -25.72 4.63 -11.78
N ALA A 64 -25.20 4.88 -10.57
CA ALA A 64 -24.52 6.14 -10.22
C ALA A 64 -23.06 6.18 -10.69
N LEU A 65 -22.38 5.03 -10.73
CA LEU A 65 -20.95 4.90 -11.01
C LEU A 65 -20.76 4.33 -12.42
N LEU A 66 -20.82 5.19 -13.45
CA LEU A 66 -20.76 4.77 -14.85
C LEU A 66 -19.34 4.64 -15.41
N ASP A 67 -18.36 5.34 -14.82
CA ASP A 67 -16.97 5.30 -15.26
C ASP A 67 -16.28 3.98 -14.82
N PRO A 68 -15.80 3.13 -15.75
CA PRO A 68 -15.08 1.90 -15.42
C PRO A 68 -13.87 2.10 -14.51
N ALA A 69 -13.13 3.22 -14.64
CA ALA A 69 -12.01 3.52 -13.78
C ALA A 69 -12.48 3.71 -12.32
N MET A 70 -13.60 4.41 -12.14
CA MET A 70 -14.19 4.64 -10.82
C MET A 70 -14.80 3.37 -10.23
N ARG A 71 -15.36 2.48 -11.06
CA ARG A 71 -15.80 1.14 -10.62
C ARG A 71 -14.64 0.31 -10.08
N ARG A 72 -13.51 0.29 -10.78
CA ARG A 72 -12.28 -0.36 -10.27
C ARG A 72 -11.84 0.23 -8.94
N ARG A 73 -11.85 1.55 -8.79
CA ARG A 73 -11.45 2.25 -7.58
C ARG A 73 -12.36 1.96 -6.40
N PHE A 74 -13.66 1.95 -6.65
CA PHE A 74 -14.64 1.48 -5.68
C PHE A 74 -14.29 0.05 -5.24
N SER A 75 -14.04 -0.86 -6.17
CA SER A 75 -13.67 -2.23 -5.84
C SER A 75 -12.40 -2.28 -4.97
N GLU A 76 -11.32 -1.60 -5.32
CA GLU A 76 -10.08 -1.58 -4.51
C GLU A 76 -10.33 -1.11 -3.06
N LEU A 77 -11.14 -0.06 -2.88
CA LEU A 77 -11.52 0.44 -1.54
C LEU A 77 -12.49 -0.48 -0.81
N MET A 78 -13.42 -1.09 -1.53
CA MET A 78 -14.35 -2.09 -1.00
C MET A 78 -13.60 -3.26 -0.39
N PHE A 79 -12.59 -3.78 -1.10
CA PHE A 79 -11.76 -4.88 -0.61
C PHE A 79 -10.88 -4.48 0.57
N THR A 80 -10.36 -3.25 0.55
CA THR A 80 -9.65 -2.69 1.72
C THR A 80 -10.53 -2.75 2.97
N LEU A 81 -11.79 -2.34 2.87
CA LEU A 81 -12.74 -2.36 3.99
C LEU A 81 -13.21 -3.78 4.36
N GLU A 82 -13.34 -4.67 3.39
CA GLU A 82 -13.64 -6.09 3.65
C GLU A 82 -12.55 -6.73 4.52
N MET A 83 -11.28 -6.45 4.24
CA MET A 83 -10.15 -6.94 5.01
C MET A 83 -10.06 -6.36 6.43
N CYS A 84 -10.73 -5.24 6.68
CA CYS A 84 -10.81 -4.59 8.00
C CYS A 84 -11.95 -5.17 8.87
N ARG A 85 -12.58 -6.28 8.46
CA ARG A 85 -13.59 -6.99 9.27
C ARG A 85 -13.00 -8.26 9.85
N HIS A 86 -13.05 -8.34 11.18
CA HIS A 86 -12.45 -9.42 11.93
C HIS A 86 -13.38 -9.95 13.03
N PRO A 87 -13.73 -11.25 13.01
CA PRO A 87 -13.47 -12.20 11.93
C PRO A 87 -14.20 -11.78 10.63
N LEU A 88 -13.62 -12.11 9.47
CA LEU A 88 -14.31 -11.97 8.20
C LEU A 88 -15.53 -12.92 8.17
N THR A 89 -16.70 -12.39 7.83
CA THR A 89 -17.98 -13.10 7.86
C THR A 89 -18.46 -13.45 6.45
N ASP A 90 -19.15 -14.58 6.28
CA ASP A 90 -19.78 -14.95 5.00
C ASP A 90 -20.74 -13.88 4.45
N THR A 91 -21.43 -13.14 5.34
CA THR A 91 -22.32 -12.03 4.96
C THR A 91 -21.56 -10.89 4.29
N GLN A 92 -20.43 -10.46 4.87
CA GLN A 92 -19.54 -9.44 4.30
C GLN A 92 -19.01 -9.85 2.92
N VAL A 93 -18.58 -11.11 2.78
CA VAL A 93 -18.08 -11.67 1.51
C VAL A 93 -19.18 -11.67 0.46
N THR A 94 -20.35 -12.22 0.78
CA THR A 94 -21.52 -12.26 -0.10
C THR A 94 -21.91 -10.85 -0.55
N ARG A 95 -21.84 -9.87 0.37
CA ARG A 95 -22.14 -8.47 0.06
C ARG A 95 -21.13 -7.88 -0.93
N ALA A 96 -19.83 -8.06 -0.69
CA ALA A 96 -18.79 -7.57 -1.61
C ALA A 96 -18.90 -8.20 -3.02
N GLU A 97 -19.32 -9.47 -3.10
CA GLU A 97 -19.61 -10.15 -4.37
C GLU A 97 -20.80 -9.54 -5.12
N GLN A 98 -21.88 -9.18 -4.41
CA GLN A 98 -23.04 -8.51 -5.02
C GLN A 98 -22.64 -7.18 -5.66
N TYR A 99 -21.85 -6.35 -4.97
CA TYR A 99 -21.34 -5.10 -5.54
C TYR A 99 -20.41 -5.35 -6.73
N SER A 100 -19.48 -6.31 -6.61
CA SER A 100 -18.57 -6.68 -7.72
C SER A 100 -19.35 -7.10 -8.96
N ALA A 101 -20.38 -7.93 -8.79
CA ALA A 101 -21.23 -8.42 -9.86
C ALA A 101 -22.02 -7.28 -10.52
N ALA A 102 -22.62 -6.38 -9.72
CA ALA A 102 -23.38 -5.24 -10.25
C ALA A 102 -22.50 -4.24 -11.03
N LEU A 103 -21.27 -4.02 -10.56
CA LEU A 103 -20.32 -3.10 -11.21
C LEU A 103 -19.58 -3.74 -12.39
N GLY A 104 -19.54 -5.08 -12.47
CA GLY A 104 -18.73 -5.78 -13.46
C GLY A 104 -17.23 -5.52 -13.28
N SER A 105 -16.79 -5.17 -12.07
CA SER A 105 -15.40 -4.91 -11.72
C SER A 105 -14.99 -5.74 -10.49
N SER A 106 -13.86 -6.43 -10.62
CA SER A 106 -13.14 -7.04 -9.50
C SER A 106 -11.65 -6.99 -9.83
N PRO A 107 -10.80 -6.42 -8.97
CA PRO A 107 -9.36 -6.59 -9.09
C PRO A 107 -9.01 -8.07 -9.08
N GLU A 108 -8.01 -8.47 -9.86
CA GLU A 108 -7.53 -9.86 -9.86
C GLU A 108 -6.93 -10.25 -8.51
N GLN A 109 -6.26 -9.30 -7.84
CA GLN A 109 -5.60 -9.48 -6.55
C GLN A 109 -6.57 -9.89 -5.42
N VAL A 110 -7.85 -9.61 -5.60
CA VAL A 110 -8.93 -10.00 -4.68
C VAL A 110 -9.19 -11.49 -4.70
N SER A 111 -8.82 -12.16 -5.80
CA SER A 111 -8.94 -13.61 -5.87
C SER A 111 -8.18 -14.27 -4.72
N ILE A 112 -7.09 -13.68 -4.21
CA ILE A 112 -6.31 -14.22 -3.07
C ILE A 112 -7.21 -14.41 -1.84
N PHE A 113 -7.99 -13.40 -1.46
CA PHE A 113 -8.91 -13.46 -0.31
C PHE A 113 -10.05 -14.44 -0.54
N ARG A 114 -10.62 -14.43 -1.75
CA ARG A 114 -11.69 -15.35 -2.12
C ARG A 114 -11.20 -16.80 -2.13
N THR A 115 -9.99 -17.03 -2.61
CA THR A 115 -9.31 -18.32 -2.59
C THR A 115 -9.09 -18.77 -1.15
N GLN A 116 -8.75 -17.87 -0.21
CA GLN A 116 -8.59 -18.25 1.19
C GLN A 116 -9.89 -18.79 1.79
N ILE A 117 -11.01 -18.13 1.53
CA ILE A 117 -12.33 -18.51 2.04
C ILE A 117 -12.77 -19.85 1.43
N ASN A 118 -12.64 -19.99 0.11
CA ASN A 118 -13.21 -21.12 -0.64
C ASN A 118 -12.29 -22.35 -0.69
N GLU A 119 -10.98 -22.15 -0.75
CA GLU A 119 -9.97 -23.18 -1.03
C GLU A 119 -8.88 -23.27 0.07
N GLY A 120 -8.91 -22.36 1.05
CA GLY A 120 -8.01 -22.36 2.21
C GLY A 120 -6.72 -21.56 2.03
N VAL A 121 -6.03 -21.33 3.16
CA VAL A 121 -4.81 -20.51 3.26
C VAL A 121 -3.69 -20.96 2.32
N ALA A 122 -3.49 -22.27 2.15
CA ALA A 122 -2.41 -22.78 1.30
C ALA A 122 -2.57 -22.36 -0.17
N ARG A 123 -3.80 -22.39 -0.69
CA ARG A 123 -4.08 -21.96 -2.06
C ARG A 123 -4.02 -20.44 -2.19
N ALA A 124 -4.53 -19.70 -1.20
CA ALA A 124 -4.44 -18.24 -1.16
C ALA A 124 -2.98 -17.78 -1.19
N LYS A 125 -2.11 -18.44 -0.42
CA LYS A 125 -0.67 -18.19 -0.45
C LYS A 125 -0.08 -18.47 -1.84
N ALA A 126 -0.44 -19.58 -2.48
CA ALA A 126 0.06 -19.87 -3.82
C ALA A 126 -0.37 -18.82 -4.87
N ASP A 127 -1.59 -18.28 -4.77
CA ASP A 127 -2.02 -17.16 -5.62
C ASP A 127 -1.24 -15.89 -5.31
N PHE A 128 -1.06 -15.57 -4.02
CA PHE A 128 -0.25 -14.43 -3.59
C PHE A 128 1.18 -14.52 -4.13
N ASP A 129 1.85 -15.66 -3.95
CA ASP A 129 3.21 -15.91 -4.43
C ASP A 129 3.27 -15.74 -5.96
N ARG A 130 2.28 -16.25 -6.69
CA ARG A 130 2.18 -16.06 -8.15
C ARG A 130 2.08 -14.58 -8.56
N TYR A 131 1.26 -13.79 -7.88
CA TYR A 131 1.14 -12.35 -8.17
C TYR A 131 2.42 -11.59 -7.79
N PHE A 132 3.03 -11.96 -6.66
CA PHE A 132 4.31 -11.41 -6.22
C PHE A 132 5.40 -11.68 -7.26
N ASP A 133 5.59 -12.95 -7.65
CA ASP A 133 6.59 -13.39 -8.63
C ASP A 133 6.44 -12.67 -9.98
N ALA A 134 5.19 -12.42 -10.41
CA ALA A 134 4.91 -11.69 -11.64
C ALA A 134 5.37 -10.22 -11.61
N MET A 135 5.62 -9.66 -10.42
CA MET A 135 5.99 -8.26 -10.22
C MET A 135 7.41 -8.06 -9.69
N VAL A 136 8.08 -9.13 -9.22
CA VAL A 136 9.43 -9.05 -8.63
C VAL A 136 10.39 -8.29 -9.54
N LEU A 137 10.39 -8.58 -10.84
CA LEU A 137 11.33 -7.95 -11.78
C LEU A 137 11.03 -6.45 -11.96
N ASP A 138 9.76 -6.06 -12.02
CA ASP A 138 9.37 -4.65 -12.15
C ASP A 138 9.73 -3.87 -10.88
N ARG A 139 9.62 -4.51 -9.71
CA ARG A 139 9.96 -3.94 -8.40
C ARG A 139 11.45 -4.00 -8.07
N THR A 140 12.23 -4.79 -8.80
CA THR A 140 13.67 -4.88 -8.62
C THR A 140 14.33 -3.57 -9.03
N GLU A 141 15.26 -3.09 -8.19
CA GLU A 141 16.11 -1.93 -8.46
C GLU A 141 16.63 -2.00 -9.90
N PRO A 142 16.36 -0.98 -10.75
CA PRO A 142 16.65 -1.05 -12.19
C PRO A 142 18.09 -1.43 -12.52
N ALA A 143 19.06 -0.97 -11.73
CA ALA A 143 20.48 -1.28 -11.91
C ALA A 143 20.81 -2.79 -11.80
N TYR A 144 19.93 -3.59 -11.20
CA TYR A 144 20.15 -5.02 -10.95
C TYR A 144 19.19 -5.96 -11.69
N ARG A 145 18.25 -5.46 -12.50
CA ARG A 145 17.27 -6.29 -13.22
C ARG A 145 17.88 -7.32 -14.18
N THR A 146 19.11 -7.09 -14.64
CA THR A 146 19.83 -8.02 -15.53
C THR A 146 20.84 -8.90 -14.79
N LYS A 147 21.00 -8.71 -13.47
CA LYS A 147 21.89 -9.53 -12.65
C LYS A 147 21.19 -10.85 -12.36
N ASP A 148 21.93 -11.97 -12.41
CA ASP A 148 21.38 -13.26 -12.02
C ASP A 148 21.09 -13.23 -10.50
N VAL A 149 19.80 -13.24 -10.17
CA VAL A 149 19.26 -13.10 -8.80
C VAL A 149 19.37 -14.40 -7.99
N SER A 150 19.93 -15.46 -8.57
CA SER A 150 20.24 -16.71 -7.88
C SER A 150 21.43 -16.53 -6.94
N LEU A 151 21.34 -15.57 -6.02
CA LEU A 151 22.30 -15.39 -4.94
C LEU A 151 22.31 -16.69 -4.14
N THR A 152 23.41 -17.42 -4.22
CA THR A 152 23.71 -18.57 -3.35
C THR A 152 24.74 -18.18 -2.28
N THR A 153 25.24 -16.96 -2.37
CA THR A 153 26.20 -16.32 -1.48
C THR A 153 25.85 -14.84 -1.34
N PRO A 154 26.33 -14.15 -0.29
CA PRO A 154 26.23 -12.70 -0.18
C PRO A 154 26.75 -11.96 -1.43
N ASP A 155 26.24 -10.77 -1.69
CA ASP A 155 26.65 -9.91 -2.81
C ASP A 155 27.64 -8.83 -2.35
N PRO A 156 28.97 -9.08 -2.42
CA PRO A 156 29.97 -8.13 -1.92
C PRO A 156 29.99 -6.80 -2.68
N GLU A 157 29.53 -6.78 -3.93
CA GLU A 157 29.45 -5.55 -4.73
C GLU A 157 28.34 -4.64 -4.18
N LEU A 158 27.16 -5.20 -3.90
CA LEU A 158 26.05 -4.45 -3.32
C LEU A 158 26.41 -3.98 -1.91
N ILE A 159 27.00 -4.86 -1.08
CA ILE A 159 27.45 -4.50 0.28
C ILE A 159 28.39 -3.29 0.22
N ALA A 160 29.46 -3.36 -0.57
CA ALA A 160 30.42 -2.27 -0.69
C ALA A 160 29.76 -0.97 -1.21
N ARG A 161 28.77 -1.10 -2.11
CA ARG A 161 28.05 0.06 -2.65
C ARG A 161 27.16 0.73 -1.60
N VAL A 162 26.45 -0.05 -0.77
CA VAL A 162 25.63 0.51 0.32
C VAL A 162 26.53 1.06 1.44
N GLU A 163 27.61 0.37 1.79
CA GLU A 163 28.57 0.85 2.80
C GLU A 163 29.17 2.21 2.41
N ALA A 164 29.52 2.39 1.14
CA ALA A 164 30.01 3.68 0.62
C ALA A 164 28.99 4.83 0.74
N MET A 165 27.69 4.54 0.92
CA MET A 165 26.69 5.59 1.12
C MET A 165 26.82 6.30 2.47
N HIS A 166 27.45 5.67 3.47
CA HIS A 166 27.75 6.32 4.75
C HIS A 166 28.73 7.48 4.61
N ASP A 167 29.55 7.49 3.54
CA ASP A 167 30.53 8.54 3.27
C ASP A 167 29.96 9.70 2.43
N LEU A 168 28.71 9.59 1.96
CA LEU A 168 28.05 10.67 1.24
C LEU A 168 27.66 11.83 2.16
N PRO A 169 27.49 13.06 1.63
CA PRO A 169 27.01 14.18 2.43
C PRO A 169 25.66 13.88 3.11
N ALA A 170 25.48 14.41 4.32
CA ALA A 170 24.39 14.05 5.23
C ALA A 170 22.98 14.39 4.71
N ASP A 171 22.90 15.29 3.73
CA ASP A 171 21.66 15.73 3.07
C ASP A 171 21.27 14.86 1.87
N THR A 172 22.09 13.89 1.47
CA THR A 172 21.84 13.05 0.28
C THR A 172 20.91 11.86 0.54
N LEU A 173 20.24 11.39 -0.53
CA LEU A 173 19.39 10.19 -0.48
C LEU A 173 20.16 8.95 0.01
N GLY A 174 21.38 8.73 -0.47
CA GLY A 174 22.18 7.57 -0.10
C GLY A 174 22.56 7.59 1.38
N TYR A 175 22.98 8.74 1.91
CA TYR A 175 23.25 8.87 3.34
C TYR A 175 21.97 8.62 4.16
N ALA A 176 20.81 9.12 3.70
CA ALA A 176 19.54 8.87 4.37
C ALA A 176 19.14 7.39 4.38
N LEU A 177 19.39 6.64 3.30
CA LEU A 177 19.21 5.17 3.29
C LEU A 177 20.12 4.48 4.29
N ALA A 178 21.40 4.86 4.33
CA ALA A 178 22.35 4.30 5.29
C ALA A 178 21.91 4.53 6.75
N GLN A 179 21.41 5.73 7.06
CA GLN A 179 20.84 6.04 8.38
C GLN A 179 19.53 5.29 8.65
N PHE A 180 18.71 5.05 7.63
CA PHE A 180 17.49 4.25 7.74
C PHE A 180 17.81 2.82 8.20
N HIS A 181 18.79 2.16 7.57
CA HIS A 181 19.22 0.81 7.97
C HIS A 181 19.74 0.77 9.41
N VAL A 182 20.59 1.73 9.80
CA VAL A 182 21.09 1.84 11.18
C VAL A 182 19.94 2.05 12.18
N ARG A 183 19.00 2.93 11.87
CA ARG A 183 17.90 3.30 12.75
C ARG A 183 16.98 2.12 13.05
N TYR A 184 16.64 1.34 12.03
CA TYR A 184 15.71 0.21 12.17
C TYR A 184 16.40 -1.14 12.39
N GLY A 185 17.74 -1.13 12.48
CA GLY A 185 18.54 -2.33 12.75
C GLY A 185 18.51 -3.34 11.59
N PHE A 186 18.33 -2.86 10.37
CA PHE A 186 18.34 -3.70 9.18
C PHE A 186 19.77 -4.06 8.78
N CYS A 187 19.96 -5.28 8.30
CA CYS A 187 21.23 -5.70 7.72
C CYS A 187 21.55 -4.88 6.47
N THR A 188 22.84 -4.68 6.19
CA THR A 188 23.28 -4.08 4.93
C THR A 188 22.77 -4.94 3.75
N PRO A 189 22.01 -4.39 2.80
CA PRO A 189 21.56 -5.13 1.63
C PRO A 189 22.70 -5.89 0.95
N GLY A 190 22.45 -7.17 0.63
CA GLY A 190 23.44 -8.07 0.06
C GLY A 190 24.18 -8.95 1.06
N THR A 191 24.11 -8.69 2.37
CA THR A 191 24.67 -9.63 3.38
C THR A 191 23.86 -10.90 3.50
N ASP A 192 22.53 -10.77 3.47
CA ASP A 192 21.61 -11.89 3.53
C ASP A 192 21.31 -12.40 2.12
N VAL A 193 21.21 -13.72 2.00
CA VAL A 193 20.93 -14.40 0.75
C VAL A 193 19.41 -14.54 0.60
N SER A 194 18.80 -13.57 -0.09
CA SER A 194 17.39 -13.61 -0.49
C SER A 194 17.26 -13.41 -2.01
N PRO A 195 16.33 -14.11 -2.69
CA PRO A 195 16.01 -13.81 -4.09
C PRO A 195 15.43 -12.40 -4.29
N ASN A 196 14.99 -11.74 -3.20
CA ASN A 196 14.34 -10.44 -3.21
C ASN A 196 15.27 -9.27 -2.80
N THR A 197 16.58 -9.52 -2.60
CA THR A 197 17.53 -8.50 -2.09
C THR A 197 17.46 -7.17 -2.82
N TYR A 198 17.43 -7.18 -4.16
CA TYR A 198 17.41 -5.95 -4.96
C TYR A 198 16.03 -5.28 -5.00
N LEU A 199 14.96 -6.04 -4.74
CA LEU A 199 13.62 -5.50 -4.54
C LEU A 199 13.55 -4.77 -3.19
N TYR A 200 14.09 -5.37 -2.12
CA TYR A 200 14.12 -4.75 -0.79
C TYR A 200 14.93 -3.46 -0.77
N LEU A 201 16.06 -3.41 -1.48
CA LEU A 201 16.82 -2.17 -1.65
C LEU A 201 15.96 -1.05 -2.26
N ALA A 202 15.22 -1.35 -3.34
CA ALA A 202 14.34 -0.37 -3.98
C ALA A 202 13.18 0.02 -3.05
N HIS A 203 12.61 -0.95 -2.32
CA HIS A 203 11.53 -0.72 -1.35
C HIS A 203 11.96 0.19 -0.19
N ASP A 204 13.14 -0.03 0.40
CA ASP A 204 13.69 0.83 1.45
C ASP A 204 13.91 2.27 0.97
N MET A 205 14.32 2.45 -0.29
CA MET A 205 14.43 3.79 -0.87
C MET A 205 13.07 4.52 -0.93
N ILE A 206 11.97 3.79 -1.12
CA ILE A 206 10.62 4.38 -1.12
C ILE A 206 10.25 4.82 0.30
N HIS A 207 10.59 4.05 1.34
CA HIS A 207 10.46 4.50 2.73
C HIS A 207 11.23 5.80 2.97
N VAL A 208 12.49 5.87 2.54
CA VAL A 208 13.34 7.07 2.73
C VAL A 208 12.77 8.28 2.00
N ILE A 209 12.37 8.13 0.73
CA ILE A 209 11.85 9.24 -0.08
C ILE A 209 10.49 9.71 0.45
N SER A 210 9.57 8.80 0.76
CA SER A 210 8.25 9.13 1.33
C SER A 210 8.35 9.64 2.78
N GLY A 211 9.42 9.27 3.48
CA GLY A 211 9.61 9.51 4.91
C GLY A 211 8.70 8.67 5.80
N ILE A 212 8.11 7.57 5.32
CA ILE A 212 7.22 6.69 6.11
C ILE A 212 8.07 5.61 6.79
N ALA A 213 7.92 5.43 8.10
CA ALA A 213 8.65 4.43 8.87
C ALA A 213 8.19 2.99 8.57
N PRO A 214 9.07 1.97 8.62
CA PRO A 214 8.75 0.57 8.30
C PRO A 214 8.13 -0.16 9.51
N SER A 215 7.08 0.40 10.08
CA SER A 215 6.25 -0.28 11.10
C SER A 215 5.08 -1.00 10.43
N GLY A 216 4.39 -1.93 11.10
CA GLY A 216 3.21 -2.60 10.52
C GLY A 216 2.19 -1.61 9.91
N PRO A 217 1.74 -0.56 10.64
CA PRO A 217 0.92 0.51 10.06
C PRO A 217 1.61 1.27 8.92
N GLY A 218 2.92 1.51 9.06
CA GLY A 218 3.73 2.20 8.07
C GLY A 218 3.88 1.45 6.74
N GLU A 219 3.95 0.11 6.76
CA GLU A 219 3.96 -0.71 5.54
C GLU A 219 2.65 -0.58 4.76
N ILE A 220 1.51 -0.66 5.47
CA ILE A 220 0.19 -0.44 4.87
C ILE A 220 0.09 0.99 4.31
N ALA A 221 0.58 1.99 5.07
CA ALA A 221 0.57 3.38 4.66
C ALA A 221 1.47 3.67 3.46
N LEU A 222 2.67 3.07 3.38
CA LEU A 222 3.56 3.14 2.23
C LEU A 222 2.92 2.50 0.99
N GLY A 223 2.23 1.38 1.17
CA GLY A 223 1.40 0.78 0.13
C GLY A 223 0.34 1.75 -0.39
N GLY A 224 -0.43 2.36 0.52
CA GLY A 224 -1.44 3.36 0.18
C GLY A 224 -0.85 4.56 -0.56
N PHE A 225 0.29 5.07 -0.08
CA PHE A 225 1.05 6.13 -0.75
C PHE A 225 1.37 5.75 -2.20
N GLN A 226 1.91 4.55 -2.46
CA GLN A 226 2.26 4.09 -3.80
C GLN A 226 1.04 3.93 -4.70
N MET A 227 -0.06 3.34 -4.19
CA MET A 227 -1.31 3.21 -4.95
C MET A 227 -1.86 4.58 -5.36
N ALA A 228 -1.75 5.57 -4.47
CA ALA A 228 -2.15 6.94 -4.77
C ALA A 228 -1.12 7.72 -5.59
N MET A 229 0.15 7.31 -5.64
CA MET A 229 1.20 8.00 -6.40
C MET A 229 1.01 7.85 -7.91
N ASN A 230 0.65 6.65 -8.37
CA ASN A 230 0.48 6.39 -9.79
C ASN A 230 -0.41 5.16 -10.04
N ASP A 231 -1.30 5.28 -11.03
CA ASP A 231 -2.23 4.22 -11.37
C ASP A 231 -1.59 3.13 -12.24
N ASN A 232 -1.05 2.11 -11.59
CA ASN A 232 -0.60 0.89 -12.26
C ASN A 232 -0.82 -0.34 -11.37
N SER A 233 -0.86 -1.52 -11.98
CA SER A 233 -1.11 -2.78 -11.29
C SER A 233 -0.08 -3.07 -10.20
N VAL A 234 1.19 -2.70 -10.42
CA VAL A 234 2.30 -2.96 -9.49
C VAL A 234 2.15 -2.13 -8.21
N ASN A 235 1.75 -0.87 -8.31
CA ASN A 235 1.46 -0.02 -7.15
C ASN A 235 0.17 -0.46 -6.44
N THR A 236 -0.87 -0.88 -7.18
CA THR A 236 -2.06 -1.49 -6.57
C THR A 236 -1.69 -2.72 -5.75
N PHE A 237 -0.85 -3.61 -6.29
CA PHE A 237 -0.38 -4.78 -5.55
C PHE A 237 0.53 -4.41 -4.38
N SER A 238 1.37 -3.38 -4.53
CA SER A 238 2.22 -2.86 -3.43
C SER A 238 1.39 -2.33 -2.25
N PHE A 239 0.12 -2.00 -2.45
CA PHE A 239 -0.84 -1.70 -1.37
C PHE A 239 -1.56 -2.94 -0.85
N LEU A 240 -2.09 -3.79 -1.73
CA LEU A 240 -2.85 -4.96 -1.30
C LEU A 240 -1.96 -6.02 -0.62
N SER A 241 -0.68 -6.08 -0.95
CA SER A 241 0.28 -7.01 -0.35
C SER A 241 0.48 -6.80 1.16
N PRO A 242 0.86 -5.60 1.66
CA PRO A 242 0.96 -5.37 3.10
C PRO A 242 -0.39 -5.48 3.80
N MET A 243 -1.51 -5.24 3.11
CA MET A 243 -2.84 -5.53 3.64
C MET A 243 -3.01 -7.06 3.88
N VAL A 244 -2.62 -7.94 2.94
CA VAL A 244 -2.68 -9.41 3.12
C VAL A 244 -1.83 -9.86 4.31
N ILE A 245 -0.63 -9.28 4.47
CA ILE A 245 0.38 -9.70 5.46
C ILE A 245 0.09 -9.12 6.85
N HIS A 246 -0.19 -7.82 6.95
CA HIS A 246 -0.26 -7.09 8.21
C HIS A 246 -1.69 -6.84 8.71
N GLU A 247 -2.68 -6.80 7.82
CA GLU A 247 -4.06 -6.55 8.19
C GLU A 247 -4.84 -7.85 8.36
N ALA A 248 -4.77 -8.73 7.37
CA ALA A 248 -5.51 -9.98 7.37
C ALA A 248 -4.73 -11.21 7.90
N GLY A 249 -3.41 -11.10 8.06
CA GLY A 249 -2.57 -12.16 8.64
C GLY A 249 -2.44 -13.44 7.78
N ILE A 250 -2.72 -13.39 6.48
CA ILE A 250 -2.94 -14.59 5.64
C ILE A 250 -1.64 -15.18 5.09
N SER A 251 -0.60 -14.36 4.93
CA SER A 251 0.67 -14.76 4.31
C SER A 251 1.87 -14.09 4.97
N THR A 252 3.05 -14.64 4.69
CA THR A 252 4.36 -14.06 4.98
C THR A 252 5.19 -14.04 3.70
N ILE A 253 6.10 -13.09 3.59
CA ILE A 253 7.18 -13.06 2.59
C ILE A 253 8.50 -13.19 3.36
N ASP A 254 9.34 -14.13 2.95
CA ASP A 254 10.62 -14.44 3.62
C ASP A 254 10.42 -14.57 5.15
N ASP A 255 11.17 -13.81 5.95
CA ASP A 255 11.11 -13.82 7.42
C ASP A 255 10.14 -12.76 8.02
N ILE A 256 9.34 -12.09 7.19
CA ILE A 256 8.39 -11.06 7.66
C ILE A 256 7.23 -11.71 8.41
N VAL A 257 7.11 -11.40 9.70
CA VAL A 257 6.05 -11.92 10.58
C VAL A 257 4.70 -11.27 10.25
N SER A 258 3.69 -12.10 9.95
CA SER A 258 2.32 -11.62 9.73
C SER A 258 1.69 -11.08 11.03
N THR A 259 0.82 -10.08 10.88
CA THR A 259 0.01 -9.55 11.99
C THR A 259 -1.45 -9.44 11.57
N GLU A 260 -2.34 -9.23 12.54
CA GLU A 260 -3.76 -9.02 12.32
C GLU A 260 -4.20 -7.68 12.96
N HIS A 261 -5.26 -7.08 12.40
CA HIS A 261 -5.93 -5.87 12.93
C HIS A 261 -4.98 -4.67 13.09
N THR A 262 -4.15 -4.43 12.08
CA THR A 262 -3.16 -3.37 12.15
C THR A 262 -3.82 -2.00 12.05
N LEU A 263 -4.86 -1.86 11.23
CA LEU A 263 -5.59 -0.61 11.04
C LEU A 263 -6.51 -0.26 12.24
N ALA A 264 -6.87 -1.22 13.08
CA ALA A 264 -7.56 -1.00 14.35
C ALA A 264 -6.67 -0.33 15.41
N ARG A 265 -5.34 -0.33 15.22
CA ARG A 265 -4.41 0.29 16.17
C ARG A 265 -4.59 1.81 16.15
N PRO A 266 -4.44 2.49 17.31
CA PRO A 266 -4.59 3.94 17.38
C PRO A 266 -3.72 4.67 16.34
N GLY A 267 -4.36 5.50 15.51
CA GLY A 267 -3.70 6.32 14.48
C GLY A 267 -3.35 5.61 13.18
N ALA A 268 -3.47 4.28 13.08
CA ALA A 268 -3.08 3.54 11.87
C ALA A 268 -3.97 3.87 10.65
N ALA A 269 -5.29 3.98 10.86
CA ALA A 269 -6.21 4.42 9.81
C ALA A 269 -5.91 5.85 9.32
N ASP A 270 -5.62 6.79 10.23
CA ASP A 270 -5.24 8.17 9.88
C ASP A 270 -3.91 8.23 9.13
N LEU A 271 -2.93 7.40 9.52
CA LEU A 271 -1.67 7.27 8.80
C LEU A 271 -1.89 6.77 7.36
N LEU A 272 -2.76 5.77 7.17
CA LEU A 272 -3.15 5.31 5.82
C LEU A 272 -3.82 6.43 5.01
N GLY A 273 -4.84 7.09 5.58
CA GLY A 273 -5.59 8.15 4.90
C GLY A 273 -4.71 9.33 4.48
N SER A 274 -3.87 9.81 5.39
CA SER A 274 -2.91 10.89 5.12
C SER A 274 -1.85 10.46 4.09
N SER A 275 -1.37 9.21 4.14
CA SER A 275 -0.39 8.71 3.16
C SER A 275 -0.97 8.56 1.76
N LEU A 276 -2.23 8.11 1.63
CA LEU A 276 -2.97 8.15 0.36
C LEU A 276 -3.06 9.59 -0.18
N ALA A 277 -3.41 10.56 0.67
CA ALA A 277 -3.51 11.95 0.29
C ALA A 277 -2.16 12.56 -0.16
N ARG A 278 -1.06 12.19 0.52
CA ARG A 278 0.30 12.61 0.15
C ARG A 278 0.74 11.96 -1.16
N GLY A 279 0.51 10.67 -1.35
CA GLY A 279 0.80 9.97 -2.60
C GLY A 279 0.06 10.60 -3.79
N ALA A 280 -1.22 10.97 -3.61
CA ALA A 280 -2.03 11.64 -4.64
C ALA A 280 -1.50 13.03 -5.06
N GLN A 281 -0.55 13.61 -4.32
CA GLN A 281 0.08 14.88 -4.68
C GLN A 281 1.39 14.70 -5.47
N CYS A 282 1.91 13.48 -5.56
CA CYS A 282 3.12 13.20 -6.31
C CYS A 282 2.93 13.48 -7.81
N THR A 283 3.97 14.05 -8.42
CA THR A 283 4.00 14.42 -9.84
C THR A 283 4.70 13.38 -10.71
N GLY A 284 5.30 12.35 -10.10
CA GLY A 284 5.94 11.24 -10.79
C GLY A 284 6.10 10.04 -9.86
N ASP A 285 6.29 8.88 -10.48
CA ASP A 285 6.41 7.61 -9.77
C ASP A 285 7.90 7.31 -9.48
N PHE A 286 8.30 7.54 -8.23
CA PHE A 286 9.67 7.29 -7.81
C PHE A 286 9.91 5.82 -7.41
N ALA A 287 8.89 4.96 -7.35
CA ALA A 287 9.10 3.55 -6.97
C ALA A 287 9.89 2.72 -8.00
N PHE A 288 10.01 3.21 -9.23
CA PHE A 288 10.61 2.48 -10.36
C PHE A 288 11.85 3.14 -10.96
N ILE A 289 12.41 4.15 -10.28
CA ILE A 289 13.59 4.86 -10.76
C ILE A 289 14.85 4.08 -10.41
N ASP A 290 15.96 4.39 -11.09
CA ASP A 290 17.29 3.94 -10.65
C ASP A 290 17.69 4.81 -9.44
N HIS A 291 17.39 4.32 -8.24
CA HIS A 291 17.65 5.02 -6.98
C HIS A 291 19.16 5.18 -6.77
N LEU A 292 19.94 4.19 -7.20
CA LEU A 292 21.39 4.22 -7.08
C LEU A 292 22.04 5.28 -7.97
N ALA A 293 21.45 5.59 -9.13
CA ALA A 293 21.89 6.69 -9.98
C ALA A 293 21.64 8.07 -9.35
N VAL A 294 20.66 8.20 -8.45
CA VAL A 294 20.30 9.47 -7.79
C VAL A 294 20.71 9.55 -6.32
N ALA A 295 21.32 8.50 -5.75
CA ALA A 295 21.68 8.43 -4.34
C ALA A 295 22.61 9.57 -3.86
N HIS A 296 23.40 10.16 -4.75
CA HIS A 296 24.29 11.28 -4.44
C HIS A 296 23.60 12.65 -4.42
N LEU A 297 22.35 12.74 -4.86
CA LEU A 297 21.59 13.98 -4.87
C LEU A 297 21.03 14.28 -3.47
N PRO A 298 20.88 15.57 -3.09
CA PRO A 298 20.15 15.95 -1.90
C PRO A 298 18.74 15.34 -1.87
N LEU A 299 18.34 14.75 -0.74
CA LEU A 299 17.04 14.10 -0.58
C LEU A 299 15.88 15.07 -0.82
N GLU A 300 16.04 16.33 -0.41
CA GLU A 300 15.07 17.40 -0.68
C GLU A 300 14.87 17.63 -2.18
N GLU A 301 15.94 17.60 -2.98
CA GLU A 301 15.85 17.74 -4.44
C GLU A 301 15.13 16.55 -5.08
N VAL A 302 15.39 15.33 -4.59
CA VAL A 302 14.70 14.12 -5.05
C VAL A 302 13.20 14.22 -4.73
N ARG A 303 12.84 14.58 -3.49
CA ARG A 303 11.44 14.77 -3.07
C ARG A 303 10.74 15.86 -3.90
N ALA A 304 11.39 17.00 -4.10
CA ALA A 304 10.85 18.09 -4.91
C ALA A 304 10.61 17.68 -6.36
N LYS A 305 11.53 16.91 -6.97
CA LYS A 305 11.40 16.41 -8.34
C LYS A 305 10.15 15.56 -8.55
N TYR A 306 9.75 14.78 -7.55
CA TYR A 306 8.58 13.89 -7.62
C TYR A 306 7.35 14.44 -6.89
N GLY A 307 7.38 15.68 -6.41
CA GLY A 307 6.25 16.31 -5.74
C GLY A 307 5.90 15.64 -4.40
N VAL A 308 6.89 15.07 -3.71
CA VAL A 308 6.67 14.45 -2.39
C VAL A 308 6.56 15.55 -1.34
N VAL A 309 5.36 15.74 -0.82
CA VAL A 309 5.07 16.71 0.23
C VAL A 309 5.40 16.14 1.62
N PRO A 310 5.83 16.98 2.59
CA PRO A 310 6.05 16.53 3.96
C PRO A 310 4.75 16.00 4.60
N PRO A 311 4.83 15.15 5.62
CA PRO A 311 3.69 14.86 6.47
C PRO A 311 3.28 16.10 7.27
N ASP A 312 2.00 16.17 7.68
CA ASP A 312 1.48 17.28 8.50
C ASP A 312 2.24 17.44 9.82
N ASN A 313 2.64 16.30 10.41
CA ASN A 313 3.52 16.25 11.58
C ASN A 313 4.69 15.29 11.32
N PRO A 314 5.88 15.80 11.01
CA PRO A 314 7.09 14.98 10.84
C PRO A 314 7.54 14.21 12.10
N ASP A 315 7.12 14.65 13.28
CA ASP A 315 7.52 14.08 14.58
C ASP A 315 6.44 13.17 15.18
N ASP A 316 5.51 12.66 14.37
CA ASP A 316 4.41 11.80 14.82
C ASP A 316 4.82 10.36 15.19
N GLY A 317 6.10 10.03 15.04
CA GLY A 317 6.66 8.70 15.27
C GLY A 317 6.39 7.69 14.15
N ASN A 318 5.59 8.06 13.14
CA ASN A 318 5.33 7.26 11.94
C ASN A 318 6.12 7.78 10.73
N HIS A 319 6.64 9.01 10.82
CA HIS A 319 7.46 9.62 9.81
C HIS A 319 8.90 9.86 10.25
N TYR A 320 9.80 9.81 9.27
CA TYR A 320 11.18 10.25 9.38
C TYR A 320 11.47 11.13 8.15
N TRP A 321 11.33 12.43 8.34
CA TRP A 321 11.41 13.42 7.28
C TRP A 321 12.77 14.11 7.24
#